data_AF-A0A7K2ZF07-F1
#
_entry.id   AF-A0A7K2ZF07-F1
#
_cell.length_a   1.000
_cell.length_b   1.000
_cell.length_c   1.000
_cell.angle_alpha   90.00
_cell.angle_beta   90.00
_cell.angle_gamma   90.00
#
_symmetry.space_group_name_H-M   'P 1'
#
loop_
_entity.id
_entity.type
_entity.pdbx_description
1 polymer ?
#
loop_
_entity_poly.entity_id
_entity_poly.type
_entity_poly.pdbx_seq_one_letter_code
_entity_poly.pdbx_strand_id
1 'polypeptide(L)'
;MAEREERSKAASTGASGLMRPPRTRIDQPKSPRRRLLPEYDPEAFGRFSERIARFLGTGRFIVWMTLIIIVWVAWNVWAPKELRWDEYPFIFLTLMLSLQASYAAPLILLAQNRQDDRDRVTHEQDRKQNERSIADTEYLSREIAALRMGLGEVATRDWIRSELQDMVRDMEDRRILLTSESDEGDR
;
A
#
# COMPACT_ATOMS: atom_id res chain seq x y z
N MET A 1 -8.65 -84.55 -31.64
CA MET A 1 -7.68 -83.45 -31.69
C MET A 1 -7.75 -82.72 -30.37
N ALA A 2 -6.97 -83.21 -29.41
CA ALA A 2 -6.94 -82.80 -28.02
C ALA A 2 -5.46 -82.68 -27.66
N GLU A 3 -4.85 -81.50 -27.81
CA GLU A 3 -3.45 -81.30 -27.42
C GLU A 3 -2.96 -79.83 -27.42
N ARG A 4 -3.68 -78.88 -26.79
CA ARG A 4 -3.17 -77.50 -26.61
C ARG A 4 -3.57 -76.80 -25.30
N GLU A 5 -3.69 -77.53 -24.18
CA GLU A 5 -4.11 -76.90 -22.91
C GLU A 5 -3.19 -77.03 -21.69
N GLU A 6 -1.94 -77.54 -21.80
CA GLU A 6 -1.12 -77.77 -20.57
C GLU A 6 0.38 -77.43 -20.63
N ARG A 7 0.80 -76.30 -21.22
CA ARG A 7 2.15 -75.77 -20.94
C ARG A 7 2.21 -74.25 -20.85
N SER A 8 1.87 -73.73 -19.67
CA SER A 8 2.73 -72.77 -18.96
C SER A 8 2.15 -72.42 -17.59
N LYS A 9 2.30 -73.31 -16.61
CA LYS A 9 2.46 -72.90 -15.21
C LYS A 9 3.91 -72.46 -15.04
N ALA A 10 4.15 -71.21 -14.63
CA ALA A 10 5.29 -70.86 -13.78
C ALA A 10 5.14 -69.44 -13.21
N ALA A 11 5.14 -69.38 -11.89
CA ALA A 11 5.08 -68.24 -11.00
C ALA A 11 5.96 -67.03 -11.37
N SER A 12 5.45 -65.82 -11.08
CA SER A 12 6.25 -64.82 -10.37
C SER A 12 5.40 -64.13 -9.30
N THR A 13 5.60 -64.60 -8.08
CA THR A 13 5.32 -63.93 -6.82
C THR A 13 5.87 -62.50 -6.81
N GLY A 14 5.11 -61.57 -6.23
CA GLY A 14 5.66 -60.36 -5.62
C GLY A 14 5.45 -59.06 -6.41
N ALA A 15 4.33 -58.40 -6.15
CA ALA A 15 4.30 -56.94 -6.16
C ALA A 15 3.33 -56.48 -5.07
N SER A 16 3.90 -56.16 -3.92
CA SER A 16 3.23 -55.51 -2.80
C SER A 16 2.42 -54.32 -3.31
N GLY A 17 1.09 -54.46 -3.30
CA GLY A 17 0.17 -53.34 -3.44
C GLY A 17 0.26 -52.47 -2.20
N LEU A 18 1.31 -51.66 -2.09
CA LEU A 18 1.34 -50.53 -1.17
C LEU A 18 0.24 -49.56 -1.64
N MET A 19 -0.90 -49.63 -0.97
CA MET A 19 -1.96 -48.64 -1.01
C MET A 19 -1.31 -47.28 -0.72
N ARG A 20 -0.97 -46.54 -1.78
CA ARG A 20 -0.42 -45.19 -1.64
C ARG A 20 -1.54 -44.32 -1.05
N PRO A 21 -1.38 -43.72 0.14
CA PRO A 21 -2.43 -42.89 0.70
C PRO A 21 -2.75 -41.76 -0.28
N PRO A 22 -4.03 -41.39 -0.46
CA PRO A 22 -4.41 -40.34 -1.40
C PRO A 22 -3.65 -39.07 -1.04
N ARG A 23 -2.88 -38.55 -2.00
CA ARG A 23 -2.11 -37.31 -1.83
C ARG A 23 -3.12 -36.18 -1.63
N THR A 24 -3.28 -35.74 -0.39
CA THR A 24 -4.06 -34.55 -0.04
C THR A 24 -3.51 -33.38 -0.84
N ARG A 25 -4.22 -32.95 -1.88
CA ARG A 25 -3.86 -31.75 -2.63
C ARG A 25 -3.99 -30.57 -1.69
N ILE A 26 -2.86 -29.93 -1.40
CA ILE A 26 -2.73 -28.72 -0.56
C ILE A 26 -3.35 -27.49 -1.26
N ASP A 27 -3.85 -27.65 -2.47
CA ASP A 27 -4.24 -26.59 -3.38
C ASP A 27 -5.76 -26.34 -3.45
N GLN A 28 -6.53 -26.84 -2.48
CA GLN A 28 -7.91 -26.42 -2.31
C GLN A 28 -8.01 -25.45 -1.14
N PRO A 29 -8.36 -24.17 -1.39
CA PRO A 29 -8.68 -23.27 -0.29
C PRO A 29 -9.86 -23.86 0.46
N LYS A 30 -9.62 -24.25 1.72
CA LYS A 30 -10.66 -24.76 2.63
C LYS A 30 -11.79 -23.73 2.65
N SER A 31 -12.98 -24.18 2.26
CA SER A 31 -14.22 -23.43 2.44
C SER A 31 -14.29 -22.90 3.88
N PRO A 32 -14.64 -21.62 4.08
CA PRO A 32 -14.62 -21.03 5.41
C PRO A 32 -15.64 -21.78 6.27
N ARG A 33 -15.15 -22.48 7.29
CA ARG A 33 -16.00 -23.05 8.36
C ARG A 33 -16.91 -21.92 8.82
N ARG A 34 -18.23 -22.11 8.71
CA ARG A 34 -19.24 -21.25 9.35
C ARG A 34 -18.82 -21.05 10.80
N ARG A 35 -18.27 -19.87 11.10
CA ARG A 35 -17.87 -19.50 12.46
C ARG A 35 -19.16 -19.13 13.18
N LEU A 36 -19.50 -19.89 14.22
CA LEU A 36 -20.58 -19.58 15.17
C LEU A 36 -20.15 -18.51 16.19
N LEU A 37 -19.23 -17.63 15.80
CA LEU A 37 -18.89 -16.47 16.61
C LEU A 37 -19.79 -15.32 16.13
N PRO A 38 -20.40 -14.53 17.04
CA PRO A 38 -21.02 -13.28 16.65
C PRO A 38 -20.02 -12.50 15.81
N GLU A 39 -20.33 -12.27 14.55
CA GLU A 39 -19.49 -11.51 13.65
C GLU A 39 -19.49 -10.07 14.17
N TYR A 40 -18.47 -9.74 14.94
CA TYR A 40 -18.22 -8.38 15.37
C TYR A 40 -17.94 -7.59 14.10
N ASP A 41 -18.97 -6.90 13.59
CA ASP A 41 -18.92 -6.15 12.34
C ASP A 41 -17.89 -5.00 12.47
N PRO A 42 -16.68 -5.18 11.91
CA PRO A 42 -15.60 -4.22 12.08
C PRO A 42 -15.88 -2.93 11.30
N GLU A 43 -16.86 -2.92 10.39
CA GLU A 43 -17.25 -1.76 9.60
C GLU A 43 -18.15 -0.80 10.38
N ALA A 44 -19.08 -1.35 11.19
CA ALA A 44 -19.91 -0.55 12.09
C ALA A 44 -19.07 0.14 13.17
N PHE A 45 -18.13 -0.59 13.78
CA PHE A 45 -17.21 -0.02 14.77
C PHE A 45 -16.25 0.98 14.12
N GLY A 46 -15.76 0.70 12.90
CA GLY A 46 -14.89 1.62 12.17
C GLY A 46 -15.52 2.99 11.93
N ARG A 47 -16.78 3.02 11.47
CA ARG A 47 -17.54 4.28 11.27
C ARG A 47 -17.81 5.02 12.57
N PHE A 48 -18.08 4.29 13.66
CA PHE A 48 -18.28 4.87 14.98
C PHE A 48 -16.98 5.49 15.54
N SER A 49 -15.86 4.77 15.45
CA SER A 49 -14.54 5.24 15.85
C SER A 49 -14.10 6.47 15.06
N GLU A 50 -14.36 6.53 13.75
CA GLU A 50 -14.03 7.70 12.93
C GLU A 50 -14.83 8.94 13.32
N ARG A 51 -16.08 8.75 13.76
CA ARG A 51 -16.91 9.84 14.29
C ARG A 51 -16.39 10.31 15.64
N ILE A 52 -16.03 9.39 16.53
CA ILE A 52 -15.43 9.68 17.83
C ILE A 52 -14.08 10.39 17.67
N ALA A 53 -13.21 9.93 16.78
CA ALA A 53 -11.90 10.53 16.54
C ALA A 53 -12.02 12.00 16.09
N ARG A 54 -12.93 12.30 15.15
CA ARG A 54 -13.22 13.68 14.74
C ARG A 54 -13.83 14.52 15.88
N PHE A 55 -14.62 13.89 16.75
CA PHE A 55 -15.25 14.57 17.87
C PHE A 55 -14.27 14.90 19.01
N LEU A 56 -13.41 13.96 19.39
CA LEU A 56 -12.38 14.12 20.43
C LEU A 56 -11.24 15.05 19.99
N GLY A 57 -10.87 15.05 18.71
CA GLY A 57 -9.83 15.93 18.17
C GLY A 57 -10.24 17.40 18.03
N THR A 58 -11.53 17.71 18.16
CA THR A 58 -12.04 19.09 18.06
C THR A 58 -12.18 19.70 19.45
N GLY A 59 -11.67 20.91 19.69
CA GLY A 59 -11.79 21.62 20.98
C GLY A 59 -13.24 21.85 21.47
N ARG A 60 -14.22 21.57 20.61
CA ARG A 60 -15.66 21.62 20.89
C ARG A 60 -16.13 20.57 21.90
N PHE A 61 -15.42 19.44 22.05
CA PHE A 61 -15.71 18.45 23.10
C PHE A 61 -15.48 19.02 24.50
N ILE A 62 -14.33 19.69 24.68
CA ILE A 62 -13.95 20.32 25.96
C ILE A 62 -14.99 21.38 26.35
N VAL A 63 -15.41 22.22 25.40
CA VAL A 63 -16.43 23.25 25.63
C VAL A 63 -17.74 22.64 26.13
N TRP A 64 -18.24 21.57 25.48
CA TRP A 64 -19.47 20.89 25.91
C TRP A 64 -19.33 20.22 27.29
N MET A 65 -18.20 19.56 27.56
CA MET A 65 -17.93 18.95 28.86
C MET A 65 -17.92 20.00 29.98
N THR A 66 -17.21 21.11 29.77
CA THR A 66 -17.18 22.22 30.74
C THR A 66 -18.56 22.83 30.93
N LEU A 67 -19.35 23.00 29.86
CA LEU A 67 -20.72 23.50 29.97
C LEU A 67 -21.58 22.60 30.86
N ILE A 68 -21.53 21.28 30.66
CA ILE A 68 -22.31 20.32 31.46
C ILE A 68 -21.92 20.40 32.94
N ILE A 69 -20.62 20.48 33.24
CA ILE A 69 -20.13 20.63 34.62
C ILE A 69 -20.65 21.94 35.23
N ILE A 70 -20.55 23.05 34.50
CA ILE A 70 -21.04 24.35 34.97
C ILE A 70 -22.55 24.31 35.23
N VAL A 71 -23.33 23.75 34.31
CA VAL A 71 -24.78 23.63 34.44
C VAL A 71 -25.15 22.75 35.65
N TRP A 72 -24.43 21.65 35.87
CA TRP A 72 -24.65 20.78 37.03
C TRP A 72 -24.36 21.47 38.36
N VAL A 73 -23.23 22.18 38.44
CA VAL A 73 -22.84 22.95 39.63
C VAL A 73 -23.85 24.07 39.86
N ALA A 74 -24.20 24.83 38.81
CA ALA A 74 -25.19 25.90 38.87
C ALA A 74 -26.56 25.40 39.35
N TRP A 75 -27.01 24.25 38.85
CA TRP A 75 -28.24 23.60 39.28
C TRP A 75 -28.20 23.26 40.77
N ASN A 76 -27.13 22.60 41.25
CA ASN A 76 -27.02 22.20 42.66
C ASN A 76 -26.75 23.38 43.64
N VAL A 77 -26.25 24.51 43.14
CA VAL A 77 -26.05 25.74 43.93
C VAL A 77 -27.33 26.58 44.02
N TRP A 78 -28.06 26.74 42.92
CA TRP A 78 -29.26 27.59 42.87
C TRP A 78 -30.56 26.84 43.16
N ALA A 79 -30.58 25.50 43.17
CA ALA A 79 -31.75 24.72 43.54
C ALA A 79 -32.13 24.90 45.02
N PRO A 80 -33.44 24.95 45.36
CA PRO A 80 -33.91 24.92 46.74
C PRO A 80 -33.40 23.68 47.48
N LYS A 81 -33.16 23.77 48.81
CA LYS A 81 -32.58 22.69 49.63
C LYS A 81 -33.26 21.33 49.48
N GLU A 82 -34.54 21.31 49.14
CA GLU A 82 -35.35 20.11 48.93
C GLU A 82 -35.07 19.40 47.58
N LEU A 83 -34.49 20.09 46.61
CA LEU A 83 -34.18 19.61 45.24
C LEU A 83 -32.67 19.50 44.98
N ARG A 84 -31.82 19.73 45.99
CA ARG A 84 -30.37 19.60 45.88
C ARG A 84 -30.01 18.12 45.96
N TRP A 85 -29.81 17.50 44.80
CA TRP A 85 -29.37 16.11 44.71
C TRP A 85 -27.90 15.92 45.06
N ASP A 86 -27.06 16.96 44.93
CA ASP A 86 -25.61 16.88 45.13
C ASP A 86 -25.08 18.14 45.86
N GLU A 87 -25.13 18.13 47.19
CA GLU A 87 -24.61 19.21 48.04
C GLU A 87 -23.06 19.13 48.15
N TYR A 88 -22.40 20.26 48.46
CA TYR A 88 -20.93 20.32 48.58
C TYR A 88 -20.44 19.22 49.54
N PRO A 89 -19.57 18.27 49.10
CA PRO A 89 -18.53 18.37 48.06
C PRO A 89 -18.84 17.79 46.65
N PHE A 90 -20.10 17.69 46.21
CA PHE A 90 -20.48 17.14 44.90
C PHE A 90 -20.02 15.68 44.68
N ILE A 91 -20.49 14.79 45.55
CA ILE A 91 -20.09 13.37 45.53
C ILE A 91 -20.55 12.67 44.25
N PHE A 92 -21.74 12.99 43.73
CA PHE A 92 -22.24 12.34 42.52
C PHE A 92 -21.45 12.77 41.29
N LEU A 93 -21.16 14.07 41.16
CA LEU A 93 -20.31 14.57 40.07
C LEU A 93 -18.92 13.90 40.12
N THR A 94 -18.34 13.77 41.30
CA THR A 94 -17.03 13.12 41.49
C THR A 94 -17.07 11.63 41.13
N LEU A 95 -18.10 10.90 41.58
CA LEU A 95 -18.30 9.49 41.24
C LEU A 95 -18.48 9.31 39.73
N MET A 96 -19.27 10.18 39.09
CA MET A 96 -19.48 10.13 37.65
C MET A 96 -18.20 10.42 36.86
N LEU A 97 -17.40 11.43 37.27
CA LEU A 97 -16.13 11.74 36.63
C LEU A 97 -15.09 10.63 36.80
N SER A 98 -15.01 10.00 37.99
CA SER A 98 -14.12 8.87 38.22
C SER A 98 -14.50 7.64 37.39
N LEU A 99 -15.80 7.34 37.28
CA LEU A 99 -16.31 6.31 36.38
C LEU A 99 -16.01 6.65 34.91
N GLN A 100 -16.21 7.90 34.52
CA GLN A 100 -15.94 8.37 33.16
C GLN A 100 -14.46 8.14 32.79
N ALA A 101 -13.53 8.49 33.67
CA ALA A 101 -12.10 8.24 33.47
C ALA A 101 -11.79 6.74 33.34
N SER A 102 -12.40 5.90 34.18
CA SER A 102 -12.21 4.45 34.16
C SER A 102 -12.70 3.80 32.86
N TYR A 103 -13.84 4.24 32.32
CA TYR A 103 -14.37 3.72 31.05
C TYR A 103 -13.71 4.36 29.81
N ALA A 104 -13.16 5.56 29.93
CA ALA A 104 -12.44 6.20 28.83
C ALA A 104 -11.18 5.42 28.43
N ALA A 105 -10.42 4.91 29.39
CA ALA A 105 -9.17 4.17 29.14
C ALA A 105 -9.35 2.97 28.17
N PRO A 106 -10.27 2.01 28.39
CA PRO A 106 -10.47 0.89 27.46
C PRO A 106 -11.03 1.33 26.10
N LEU A 107 -11.86 2.38 26.06
CA LEU A 107 -12.38 2.90 24.79
C LEU A 107 -11.28 3.55 23.95
N ILE A 108 -10.38 4.29 24.61
CA ILE A 108 -9.18 4.87 23.98
C ILE A 108 -8.27 3.76 23.47
N LEU A 109 -8.02 2.71 24.26
CA LEU A 109 -7.19 1.56 23.84
C LEU A 109 -7.76 0.85 22.61
N LEU A 110 -9.08 0.68 22.52
CA LEU A 110 -9.73 0.10 21.33
C LEU A 110 -9.63 1.02 20.10
N ALA A 111 -9.71 2.34 20.31
CA ALA A 111 -9.54 3.30 19.24
C ALA A 111 -8.08 3.34 18.74
N GLN A 112 -7.11 3.21 19.65
CA GLN A 112 -5.67 3.21 19.37
C GLN A 112 -5.24 1.94 18.63
N ASN A 113 -5.62 0.73 19.09
CA ASN A 113 -5.28 -0.53 18.40
C ASN A 113 -5.67 -0.51 16.91
N ARG A 114 -6.80 0.14 16.57
CA ARG A 114 -7.25 0.28 15.18
C ARG A 114 -6.56 1.38 14.38
N GLN A 115 -6.02 2.40 15.04
CA GLN A 115 -5.14 3.37 14.38
C GLN A 115 -3.81 2.69 14.09
N ASP A 116 -3.22 2.00 15.07
CA ASP A 116 -1.96 1.28 14.93
C ASP A 116 -2.01 0.21 13.84
N ASP A 117 -3.11 -0.54 13.71
CA ASP A 117 -3.30 -1.52 12.63
C ASP A 117 -3.34 -0.85 11.23
N ARG A 118 -3.99 0.31 11.10
CA ARG A 118 -4.04 1.07 9.84
C ARG A 118 -2.69 1.69 9.51
N ASP A 119 -2.02 2.23 10.51
CA ASP A 119 -0.71 2.86 10.35
C ASP A 119 0.32 1.80 9.96
N ARG A 120 0.25 0.59 10.54
CA ARG A 120 1.09 -0.54 10.14
C ARG A 120 0.91 -0.92 8.67
N VAL A 121 -0.33 -1.06 8.20
CA VAL A 121 -0.59 -1.39 6.79
C VAL A 121 -0.09 -0.29 5.85
N THR A 122 -0.30 0.97 6.23
CA THR A 122 0.20 2.13 5.46
C THR A 122 1.72 2.13 5.40
N HIS A 123 2.41 1.90 6.52
CA HIS A 123 3.87 1.78 6.58
C HIS A 123 4.42 0.61 5.75
N GLU A 124 3.74 -0.54 5.73
CA GLU A 124 4.12 -1.68 4.90
C GLU A 124 3.94 -1.39 3.40
N GLN A 125 2.89 -0.66 3.02
CA GLN A 125 2.69 -0.21 1.63
C GLN A 125 3.73 0.83 1.20
N ASP A 126 4.00 1.82 2.04
CA ASP A 126 5.02 2.85 1.78
C ASP A 126 6.41 2.23 1.61
N ARG A 127 6.76 1.23 2.43
CA ARG A 127 8.01 0.47 2.23
C ARG A 127 8.08 -0.17 0.85
N LYS A 128 7.03 -0.87 0.43
CA LYS A 128 6.98 -1.52 -0.90
C LYS A 128 7.02 -0.50 -2.04
N GLN A 129 6.34 0.64 -1.89
CA GLN A 129 6.42 1.73 -2.87
C GLN A 129 7.83 2.32 -2.94
N ASN A 130 8.48 2.53 -1.81
CA ASN A 130 9.84 3.06 -1.76
C ASN A 130 10.84 2.11 -2.40
N GLU A 131 10.74 0.80 -2.13
CA GLU A 131 11.57 -0.22 -2.79
C GLU A 131 11.39 -0.20 -4.31
N ARG A 132 10.15 -0.09 -4.80
CA ARG A 132 9.85 0.06 -6.24
C ARG A 132 10.41 1.36 -6.82
N SER A 133 10.26 2.48 -6.11
CA SER A 133 10.76 3.79 -6.53
C SER A 133 12.29 3.80 -6.64
N ILE A 134 12.98 3.15 -5.72
CA ILE A 134 14.44 2.96 -5.79
C ILE A 134 14.80 2.13 -7.03
N ALA A 135 14.10 1.02 -7.28
CA ALA A 135 14.33 0.18 -8.45
C ALA A 135 14.06 0.92 -9.78
N ASP A 136 12.98 1.70 -9.86
CA ASP A 136 12.66 2.52 -11.04
C ASP A 136 13.71 3.62 -11.25
N THR A 137 14.18 4.25 -10.18
CA THR A 137 15.26 5.24 -10.25
C THR A 137 16.56 4.61 -10.73
N GLU A 138 16.88 3.41 -10.24
CA GLU A 138 18.06 2.67 -10.67
C GLU A 138 17.94 2.27 -12.15
N TYR A 139 16.77 1.79 -12.57
CA TYR A 139 16.48 1.47 -13.97
C TYR A 139 16.64 2.70 -14.88
N LEU A 140 15.99 3.81 -14.54
CA LEU A 140 16.11 5.06 -15.29
C LEU A 140 17.55 5.57 -15.32
N SER A 141 18.31 5.45 -14.23
CA SER A 141 19.72 5.87 -14.21
C SER A 141 20.57 5.04 -15.16
N ARG A 142 20.32 3.72 -15.24
CA ARG A 142 21.00 2.81 -16.17
C ARG A 142 20.59 3.11 -17.62
N GLU A 143 19.31 3.35 -17.86
CA GLU A 143 18.79 3.70 -19.19
C GLU A 143 19.37 5.04 -19.67
N ILE A 144 19.46 6.05 -18.81
CA ILE A 144 20.09 7.35 -19.11
C ILE A 144 21.58 7.18 -19.37
N ALA A 145 22.28 6.33 -18.60
CA ALA A 145 23.69 6.04 -18.84
C ALA A 145 23.91 5.36 -20.21
N ALA A 146 23.05 4.40 -20.57
CA ALA A 146 23.08 3.73 -21.87
C ALA A 146 22.75 4.71 -23.01
N LEU A 147 21.72 5.56 -22.85
CA LEU A 147 21.36 6.60 -23.81
C LEU A 147 22.51 7.60 -24.00
N ARG A 148 23.17 8.01 -22.90
CA ARG A 148 24.34 8.89 -22.94
C ARG A 148 25.51 8.26 -23.69
N MET A 149 25.76 6.96 -23.51
CA MET A 149 26.80 6.25 -24.25
C MET A 149 26.45 6.18 -25.75
N GLY A 150 25.21 5.80 -26.09
CA GLY A 150 24.76 5.75 -27.49
C GLY A 150 24.77 7.11 -28.19
N LEU A 151 24.34 8.18 -27.51
CA LEU A 151 24.46 9.56 -28.02
C LEU A 151 25.92 10.02 -28.07
N GLY A 152 26.75 9.59 -27.12
CA GLY A 152 28.18 9.88 -27.10
C GLY A 152 28.95 9.25 -28.26
N GLU A 153 28.46 8.15 -28.84
CA GLU A 153 29.03 7.52 -30.04
C GLU A 153 28.53 8.16 -31.34
N VAL A 154 27.28 8.63 -31.39
CA VAL A 154 26.64 9.16 -32.62
C VAL A 154 26.79 10.69 -32.77
N ALA A 155 26.99 11.43 -31.68
CA ALA A 155 27.02 12.89 -31.67
C ALA A 155 28.37 13.47 -31.22
N THR A 156 29.48 12.79 -31.46
CA THR A 156 30.79 13.38 -31.15
C THR A 156 31.11 14.48 -32.15
N ARG A 157 31.66 15.59 -31.63
CA ARG A 157 32.14 16.78 -32.35
C ARG A 157 32.87 16.44 -33.67
N ASP A 158 33.60 15.34 -33.72
CA ASP A 158 34.35 14.95 -34.91
C ASP A 158 33.47 14.40 -36.04
N TRP A 159 32.36 13.71 -35.76
CA TRP A 159 31.37 13.32 -36.77
C TRP A 159 30.60 14.54 -37.28
N ILE A 160 30.12 15.40 -36.36
CA ILE A 160 29.45 16.65 -36.74
C ILE A 160 30.40 17.54 -37.54
N ARG A 161 31.68 17.59 -37.18
CA ARG A 161 32.71 18.34 -37.90
C ARG A 161 33.00 17.72 -39.27
N SER A 162 33.12 16.40 -39.38
CA SER A 162 33.37 15.75 -40.68
C SER A 162 32.19 15.97 -41.62
N GLU A 163 30.97 15.82 -41.13
CA GLU A 163 29.76 16.03 -41.94
C GLU A 163 29.63 17.49 -42.38
N LEU A 164 29.87 18.45 -41.47
CA LEU A 164 29.90 19.87 -41.82
C LEU A 164 31.01 20.20 -42.83
N GLN A 165 32.19 19.59 -42.70
CA GLN A 165 33.28 19.78 -43.65
C GLN A 165 32.96 19.19 -45.02
N ASP A 166 32.36 18.00 -45.08
CA ASP A 166 31.95 17.37 -46.33
C ASP A 166 30.87 18.21 -47.03
N MET A 167 29.88 18.71 -46.28
CA MET A 167 28.86 19.62 -46.82
C MET A 167 29.46 20.93 -47.35
N VAL A 168 30.42 21.53 -46.62
CA VAL A 168 31.12 22.74 -47.08
C VAL A 168 31.92 22.48 -48.36
N ARG A 169 32.60 21.33 -48.42
CA ARG A 169 33.41 20.94 -49.56
C ARG A 169 32.58 20.70 -50.83
N ASP A 170 31.42 20.05 -50.71
CA ASP A 170 30.48 19.88 -51.84
C ASP A 170 30.01 21.23 -52.40
N MET A 171 29.76 22.21 -51.53
CA MET A 171 29.38 23.57 -51.99
C MET A 171 30.52 24.29 -52.71
N GLU A 172 31.76 24.10 -52.24
CA GLU A 172 32.95 24.73 -52.83
C GLU A 172 33.29 24.11 -54.20
N ASP A 173 33.20 22.79 -54.33
CA ASP A 173 33.37 22.09 -55.61
C ASP A 173 32.31 22.51 -56.63
N ARG A 174 31.03 22.63 -56.22
CA ARG A 174 29.98 23.18 -57.10
C ARG A 174 30.27 24.61 -57.55
N ARG A 175 30.81 25.45 -56.66
CA ARG A 175 31.17 26.83 -56.98
C ARG A 175 32.33 26.90 -57.98
N ILE A 176 33.32 26.03 -57.83
CA ILE A 176 34.47 25.93 -58.74
C ILE A 176 34.01 25.48 -60.12
N LEU A 177 33.16 24.46 -60.21
CA LEU A 177 32.59 23.97 -61.47
C LEU A 177 31.81 25.07 -62.22
N LEU A 178 30.98 25.83 -61.50
CA LEU A 178 30.27 26.98 -62.06
C LEU A 178 31.21 28.10 -62.55
N THR A 179 32.35 28.27 -61.90
CA THR A 179 33.36 29.29 -62.28
C THR A 179 34.19 28.82 -63.49
N SER A 180 34.52 27.54 -63.59
CA SER A 180 35.26 26.99 -64.73
C SER A 180 34.43 26.96 -66.02
N GLU A 181 33.13 26.67 -65.94
CA GLU A 181 32.25 26.80 -67.11
C GLU A 181 32.12 28.25 -67.60
N SER A 182 32.23 29.23 -66.68
CA SER A 182 32.16 30.65 -67.04
C SER A 182 33.40 31.15 -67.78
N ASP A 183 34.58 30.57 -67.53
CA ASP A 183 35.87 30.96 -68.16
C ASP A 183 36.08 30.26 -69.53
N GLU A 184 35.39 29.14 -69.78
CA GLU A 184 35.44 28.43 -71.06
C GLU A 184 34.44 28.98 -72.09
N GLY A 185 33.42 29.73 -71.65
CA GLY A 185 32.42 30.37 -72.51
C GLY A 185 32.84 31.72 -73.12
N ASP A 186 33.99 32.29 -72.72
CA ASP A 186 34.48 33.59 -73.19
C ASP A 186 35.70 33.48 -74.16
N ARG A 187 35.91 32.30 -74.77
CA ARG A 187 36.88 32.06 -75.84
C ARG A 187 36.25 31.92 -77.22
#